data_AF-X1HKK6-F1
#
_entry.id   AF-X1HKK6-F1
#
_cell.length_a   1.000
_cell.length_b   1.000
_cell.length_c   1.000
_cell.angle_alpha   90.00
_cell.angle_beta   90.00
_cell.angle_gamma   90.00
#
_symmetry.space_group_name_H-M   'P 1'
#
loop_
_entity.id
_entity.type
_entity.pdbx_description
1 polymer ?
#
loop_
_entity_poly.entity_id
_entity_poly.type
_entity_poly.pdbx_seq_one_letter_code
_entity_poly.pdbx_strand_id
1 'polypeptide(L)'
;EDRFVVEHGYTAHLRQAVTELLNRSGLTAKDVTKAVFYAPEPRSHAAMARALGLDAKTQVQDPMFGTVGNTGAAFAAMMLVAALEEAKPGDRLLFATYGDGADVYLLRVTEQIENIRERRGIKHHLTSKMMLPNYGKYLRFRNLMEWEAVRRAPETDDSSLNVVWRERRAILGLHGQRCRRCGHIQFPPQRICMWCQAKDEFDEVRLSDKKGMLFTFSMDERAAVVDPPNVLCEVDIEGGGRFYGQMTDRDPSKVQIGMPIEFTFRKIHEGAG
;
A
#
# COMPACT_ATOMS: atom_id res chain seq x y z
N GLU A 1 24.74 -9.60 18.97
CA GLU A 1 24.61 -10.07 17.58
C GLU A 1 24.27 -8.91 16.65
N ASP A 2 23.27 -8.09 16.99
CA ASP A 2 22.80 -6.94 16.20
C ASP A 2 23.89 -5.97 15.73
N ARG A 3 24.86 -5.66 16.60
CA ARG A 3 25.98 -4.78 16.23
C ARG A 3 26.82 -5.34 15.08
N PHE A 4 27.07 -6.65 15.08
CA PHE A 4 27.80 -7.32 14.01
C PHE A 4 27.03 -7.24 12.69
N VAL A 5 25.71 -7.48 12.74
CA VAL A 5 24.82 -7.37 11.57
C VAL A 5 24.85 -5.96 10.97
N VAL A 6 24.83 -4.92 11.81
CA VAL A 6 24.85 -3.52 11.35
C VAL A 6 26.22 -3.10 10.83
N GLU A 7 27.30 -3.41 11.54
CA GLU A 7 28.65 -2.96 11.18
C GLU A 7 29.23 -3.77 10.00
N HIS A 8 29.19 -5.10 10.09
CA HIS A 8 29.82 -5.99 9.11
C HIS A 8 28.86 -6.45 8.01
N GLY A 9 27.56 -6.51 8.27
CA GLY A 9 26.55 -6.77 7.24
C GLY A 9 26.19 -5.47 6.50
N TYR A 10 25.28 -4.70 7.10
CA TYR A 10 24.69 -3.52 6.46
C TYR A 10 25.73 -2.46 6.05
N THR A 11 26.55 -1.98 6.99
CA THR A 11 27.40 -0.81 6.76
C THR A 11 28.51 -1.09 5.76
N ALA A 12 29.20 -2.23 5.92
CA ALA A 12 30.28 -2.61 5.03
C ALA A 12 29.78 -2.85 3.59
N HIS A 13 28.74 -3.66 3.41
CA HIS A 13 28.25 -4.04 2.08
C HIS A 13 27.60 -2.88 1.34
N LEU A 14 26.71 -2.12 2.00
CA LEU A 14 26.03 -1.00 1.33
C LEU A 14 27.01 0.10 0.94
N ARG A 15 27.97 0.42 1.83
CA ARG A 15 29.01 1.41 1.53
C ARG A 15 29.87 0.98 0.34
N GLN A 16 30.31 -0.28 0.33
CA GLN A 16 31.11 -0.81 -0.77
C GLN A 16 30.34 -0.75 -2.09
N ALA A 17 29.10 -1.23 -2.11
CA ALA A 17 28.29 -1.27 -3.32
C ALA A 17 28.00 0.13 -3.88
N VAL A 18 27.66 1.10 -3.03
CA VAL A 18 27.44 2.49 -3.47
C VAL A 18 28.73 3.13 -3.99
N THR A 19 29.85 2.94 -3.27
CA THR A 19 31.15 3.51 -3.69
C THR A 19 31.57 2.96 -5.04
N GLU A 20 31.45 1.65 -5.23
CA GLU A 20 31.79 0.99 -6.48
C GLU A 20 30.90 1.44 -7.65
N LEU A 21 29.58 1.59 -7.42
CA LEU A 21 28.66 2.10 -8.43
C LEU A 21 29.02 3.53 -8.89
N LEU A 22 29.31 4.42 -7.93
CA LEU A 22 29.71 5.80 -8.23
C LEU A 22 31.04 5.83 -9.01
N ASN A 23 32.03 5.04 -8.59
CA ASN A 23 33.32 4.92 -9.27
C ASN A 23 33.15 4.43 -10.72
N ARG A 24 32.37 3.36 -10.94
CA ARG A 24 32.07 2.81 -12.27
C ARG A 24 31.35 3.80 -13.18
N SER A 25 30.56 4.69 -12.58
CA SER A 25 29.81 5.72 -13.30
C SER A 25 30.64 6.99 -13.54
N GLY A 26 31.86 7.09 -12.98
CA GLY A 26 32.67 8.31 -13.03
C GLY A 26 32.03 9.49 -12.27
N LEU A 27 31.21 9.19 -11.26
CA LEU A 27 30.46 10.18 -10.48
C LEU A 27 30.92 10.20 -9.03
N THR A 28 30.57 11.29 -8.35
CA THR A 28 30.81 11.48 -6.92
C THR A 28 29.48 11.64 -6.18
N ALA A 29 29.53 11.62 -4.85
CA ALA A 29 28.34 11.89 -4.02
C ALA A 29 27.71 13.27 -4.33
N LYS A 30 28.49 14.25 -4.81
CA LYS A 30 27.98 15.58 -5.19
C LYS A 30 27.13 15.59 -6.45
N ASP A 31 27.27 14.57 -7.29
CA ASP A 31 26.52 14.44 -8.54
C ASP A 31 25.13 13.82 -8.33
N VAL A 32 24.85 13.32 -7.13
CA VAL A 32 23.56 12.74 -6.75
C VAL A 32 22.63 13.85 -6.25
N THR A 33 21.49 14.05 -6.90
CA THR A 33 20.50 15.04 -6.45
C THR A 33 19.81 14.59 -5.17
N LYS A 34 19.36 13.34 -5.13
CA LYS A 34 18.75 12.73 -3.94
C LYS A 34 19.20 11.29 -3.75
N ALA A 35 19.47 10.89 -2.52
CA ALA A 35 19.84 9.56 -2.12
C ALA A 35 18.74 8.95 -1.25
N VAL A 36 18.36 7.73 -1.61
CA VAL A 36 17.34 6.91 -0.97
C VAL A 36 17.99 5.58 -0.65
N PHE A 37 18.07 5.22 0.62
CA PHE A 37 18.63 3.93 0.99
C PHE A 37 17.99 3.34 2.24
N TYR A 38 17.86 2.02 2.27
CA TYR A 38 17.42 1.31 3.48
C TYR A 38 18.38 1.58 4.64
N ALA A 39 17.85 1.65 5.87
CA ALA A 39 18.64 1.49 7.09
C ALA A 39 17.75 0.84 8.16
N PRO A 40 18.33 0.05 9.08
CA PRO A 40 17.55 -0.59 10.14
C PRO A 40 17.01 0.42 11.16
N GLU A 41 17.77 1.47 11.45
CA GLU A 41 17.45 2.46 12.48
C GLU A 41 18.01 3.87 12.16
N PRO A 42 17.46 4.95 12.77
CA PRO A 42 17.80 6.32 12.41
C PRO A 42 19.30 6.67 12.53
N ARG A 43 20.00 6.15 13.54
CA ARG A 43 21.42 6.45 13.74
C ARG A 43 22.28 5.81 12.65
N SER A 44 21.98 4.57 12.26
CA SER A 44 22.62 3.87 11.15
C SER A 44 22.35 4.54 9.80
N HIS A 45 21.16 5.09 9.59
CA HIS A 45 20.84 5.89 8.40
C HIS A 45 21.72 7.15 8.31
N ALA A 46 21.81 7.91 9.41
CA ALA A 46 22.65 9.10 9.48
C ALA A 46 24.15 8.79 9.41
N ALA A 47 24.59 7.65 9.95
CA ALA A 47 25.96 7.19 9.82
C ALA A 47 26.31 6.83 8.37
N MET A 48 25.43 6.13 7.66
CA MET A 48 25.62 5.78 6.25
C MET A 48 25.69 7.02 5.36
N ALA A 49 24.78 7.99 5.53
CA ALA A 49 24.83 9.26 4.81
C ALA A 49 26.21 9.94 4.92
N ARG A 50 26.75 10.02 6.15
CA ARG A 50 28.08 10.58 6.41
C ARG A 50 29.20 9.74 5.79
N ALA A 51 29.12 8.42 5.88
CA ALA A 51 30.12 7.50 5.33
C ALA A 51 30.19 7.57 3.79
N LEU A 52 29.08 7.90 3.14
CA LEU A 52 28.98 8.10 1.70
C LEU A 52 29.31 9.55 1.25
N GLY A 53 29.51 10.47 2.19
CA GLY A 53 29.79 11.88 1.89
C GLY A 53 28.58 12.64 1.33
N LEU A 54 27.36 12.19 1.66
CA LEU A 54 26.11 12.84 1.26
C LEU A 54 25.70 13.89 2.29
N ASP A 55 25.16 15.02 1.82
CA ASP A 55 24.51 16.00 2.70
C ASP A 55 23.16 15.47 3.18
N ALA A 56 23.09 15.18 4.48
CA ALA A 56 21.90 14.64 5.13
C ALA A 56 20.67 15.55 5.06
N LYS A 57 20.84 16.86 4.87
CA LYS A 57 19.71 17.81 4.83
C LYS A 57 19.14 17.99 3.42
N THR A 58 20.00 17.99 2.41
CA THR A 58 19.62 18.36 1.04
C THR A 58 19.52 17.16 0.12
N GLN A 59 20.47 16.22 0.22
CA GLN A 59 20.58 15.09 -0.67
C GLN A 59 19.88 13.84 -0.12
N VAL A 60 19.78 13.65 1.20
CA VAL A 60 19.18 12.41 1.72
C VAL A 60 17.67 12.54 1.87
N GLN A 61 16.93 11.55 1.38
CA GLN A 61 15.48 11.49 1.55
C GLN A 61 15.11 11.25 3.03
N ASP A 62 14.03 11.89 3.52
CA ASP A 62 13.51 11.62 4.85
C ASP A 62 13.10 10.15 4.97
N PRO A 63 13.71 9.37 5.90
CA PRO A 63 13.38 7.97 6.07
C PRO A 63 12.05 7.73 6.77
N MET A 64 11.33 8.74 7.25
CA MET A 64 9.99 8.59 7.84
C MET A 64 9.93 7.64 9.05
N PHE A 65 11.05 7.43 9.74
CA PHE A 65 11.09 6.57 10.94
C PHE A 65 10.10 7.04 12.02
N GLY A 66 9.89 8.35 12.16
CA GLY A 66 8.99 8.92 13.15
C GLY A 66 7.50 8.89 12.78
N THR A 67 7.17 8.64 11.50
CA THR A 67 5.78 8.69 11.01
C THR A 67 5.25 7.32 10.60
N VAL A 68 6.07 6.52 9.91
CA VAL A 68 5.73 5.18 9.41
C VAL A 68 6.46 4.09 10.21
N GLY A 69 7.70 4.35 10.61
CA GLY A 69 8.60 3.33 11.13
C GLY A 69 9.26 2.51 10.02
N ASN A 70 9.97 1.45 10.40
CA ASN A 70 10.67 0.58 9.46
C ASN A 70 9.70 -0.48 8.89
N THR A 71 9.41 -0.40 7.59
CA THR A 71 8.50 -1.33 6.89
C THR A 71 9.22 -2.52 6.23
N GLY A 72 10.48 -2.77 6.61
CA GLY A 72 11.27 -3.88 6.09
C GLY A 72 11.54 -3.75 4.60
N ALA A 73 11.21 -4.78 3.81
CA ALA A 73 11.49 -4.83 2.38
C ALA A 73 10.86 -3.67 1.58
N ALA A 74 9.71 -3.15 2.01
CA ALA A 74 9.04 -2.04 1.33
C ALA A 74 9.68 -0.67 1.64
N PHE A 75 10.51 -0.57 2.67
CA PHE A 75 10.91 0.72 3.26
C PHE A 75 11.68 1.61 2.28
N ALA A 76 12.69 1.05 1.61
CA ALA A 76 13.45 1.79 0.61
C ALA A 76 12.60 2.19 -0.60
N ALA A 77 11.72 1.31 -1.07
CA ALA A 77 10.82 1.60 -2.18
C ALA A 77 9.82 2.72 -1.83
N MET A 78 9.29 2.73 -0.60
CA MET A 78 8.45 3.82 -0.12
C MET A 78 9.20 5.16 -0.11
N MET A 79 10.44 5.18 0.40
CA MET A 79 11.28 6.38 0.34
C MET A 79 11.58 6.81 -1.10
N LEU A 80 11.73 5.87 -2.04
CA LEU A 80 11.95 6.19 -3.45
C LEU A 80 10.72 6.90 -4.04
N VAL A 81 9.51 6.42 -3.73
CA VAL A 81 8.27 7.10 -4.14
C VAL A 81 8.21 8.50 -3.54
N ALA A 82 8.53 8.66 -2.25
CA ALA A 82 8.55 9.98 -1.61
C ALA A 82 9.56 10.94 -2.26
N ALA A 83 10.73 10.44 -2.68
CA ALA A 83 11.71 11.24 -3.42
C ALA A 83 11.23 11.62 -4.83
N LEU A 84 10.56 10.69 -5.53
CA LEU A 84 10.01 10.93 -6.87
C LEU A 84 8.87 11.96 -6.87
N GLU A 85 8.09 12.07 -5.79
CA GLU A 85 7.05 13.11 -5.64
C GLU A 85 7.62 14.54 -5.73
N GLU A 86 8.89 14.73 -5.34
CA GLU A 86 9.56 16.05 -5.34
C GLU A 86 10.58 16.22 -6.47
N ALA A 87 10.86 15.16 -7.21
CA ALA A 87 11.91 15.15 -8.21
C ALA A 87 11.55 15.97 -9.47
N LYS A 88 12.60 16.36 -10.20
CA LYS A 88 12.54 17.10 -11.45
C LYS A 88 13.20 16.29 -12.58
N PRO A 89 12.79 16.51 -13.85
CA PRO A 89 13.49 15.92 -14.98
C PRO A 89 14.99 16.25 -14.95
N GLY A 90 15.82 15.24 -15.13
CA GLY A 90 17.29 15.35 -15.07
C GLY A 90 17.89 15.05 -13.69
N ASP A 91 17.08 14.98 -12.63
CA ASP A 91 17.58 14.61 -11.30
C ASP A 91 18.21 13.21 -11.30
N ARG A 92 19.29 13.06 -10.54
CA ARG A 92 19.98 11.78 -10.35
C ARG A 92 19.65 11.25 -8.96
N LEU A 93 18.96 10.11 -8.92
CA LEU A 93 18.57 9.45 -7.69
C LEU A 93 19.48 8.25 -7.43
N LEU A 94 20.16 8.24 -6.28
CA LEU A 94 20.80 7.04 -5.77
C LEU A 94 19.74 6.23 -5.02
N PHE A 95 19.49 5.00 -5.43
CA PHE A 95 18.54 4.10 -4.77
C PHE A 95 19.27 2.84 -4.31
N ALA A 96 19.28 2.57 -3.01
CA ALA A 96 19.98 1.42 -2.45
C ALA A 96 19.10 0.60 -1.48
N THR A 97 19.15 -0.71 -1.60
CA THR A 97 18.41 -1.64 -0.74
C THR A 97 19.37 -2.59 -0.05
N TYR A 98 18.96 -3.11 1.11
CA TYR A 98 19.73 -4.10 1.85
C TYR A 98 18.82 -5.22 2.36
N GLY A 99 19.23 -6.47 2.14
CA GLY A 99 18.59 -7.69 2.63
C GLY A 99 19.50 -8.88 2.34
N ASP A 100 20.37 -9.24 3.29
CA ASP A 100 21.43 -10.24 3.13
C ASP A 100 22.37 -10.00 1.93
N GLY A 101 22.52 -8.73 1.57
CA GLY A 101 23.21 -8.25 0.37
C GLY A 101 22.80 -6.81 0.11
N ALA A 102 23.50 -6.13 -0.78
CA ALA A 102 23.20 -4.75 -1.14
C ALA A 102 22.97 -4.63 -2.66
N ASP A 103 21.83 -4.08 -3.04
CA ASP A 103 21.55 -3.68 -4.41
C ASP A 103 21.57 -2.16 -4.49
N VAL A 104 22.22 -1.63 -5.51
CA VAL A 104 22.36 -0.17 -5.68
C VAL A 104 22.10 0.18 -7.13
N TYR A 105 21.28 1.21 -7.32
CA TYR A 105 20.85 1.72 -8.60
C TYR A 105 21.13 3.21 -8.65
N LEU A 106 21.58 3.67 -9.82
CA LEU A 106 21.62 5.10 -10.14
C LEU A 106 20.55 5.38 -11.19
N LEU A 107 19.51 6.08 -10.79
CA LEU A 107 18.36 6.38 -11.63
C LEU A 107 18.43 7.82 -12.11
N ARG A 108 18.04 8.05 -13.35
CA ARG A 108 17.83 9.40 -13.90
C ARG A 108 16.35 9.63 -14.08
N VAL A 109 15.83 10.70 -13.48
CA VAL A 109 14.44 11.10 -13.63
C VAL A 109 14.25 11.68 -15.02
N THR A 110 13.25 11.19 -15.74
CA THR A 110 12.92 11.65 -17.10
C THR A 110 11.71 12.59 -17.06
N GLU A 111 11.40 13.22 -18.20
CA GLU A 111 10.26 14.16 -18.34
C GLU A 111 8.90 13.53 -18.04
N GLN A 112 8.79 12.20 -18.15
CA GLN A 112 7.60 11.41 -17.87
C GLN A 112 7.15 11.50 -16.41
N ILE A 113 8.01 11.98 -15.50
CA ILE A 113 7.63 12.28 -14.11
C ILE A 113 6.49 13.29 -14.04
N GLU A 114 6.43 14.24 -14.98
CA GLU A 114 5.39 15.27 -15.05
C GLU A 114 4.00 14.66 -15.29
N ASN A 115 3.93 13.53 -16.00
CA ASN A 115 2.66 12.84 -16.30
C ASN A 115 2.10 12.04 -15.11
N ILE A 116 2.85 11.90 -14.01
CA ILE A 116 2.46 11.07 -12.87
C ILE A 116 2.49 11.80 -11.53
N ARG A 117 2.68 13.14 -11.52
CA ARG A 117 2.72 13.96 -10.30
C ARG A 117 1.45 13.86 -9.45
N GLU A 118 0.29 13.77 -10.09
CA GLU A 118 -1.03 13.74 -9.42
C GLU A 118 -1.42 12.35 -8.90
N ARG A 119 -0.51 11.36 -8.92
CA ARG A 119 -0.78 10.05 -8.34
C ARG A 119 -0.79 10.11 -6.81
N ARG A 120 -1.54 9.19 -6.19
CA ARG A 120 -1.49 8.98 -4.74
C ARG A 120 -0.14 8.36 -4.36
N GLY A 121 0.82 9.20 -3.97
CA GLY A 121 2.08 8.77 -3.42
C GLY A 121 2.09 8.82 -1.88
N ILE A 122 3.28 8.87 -1.30
CA ILE A 122 3.49 8.72 0.15
C ILE A 122 2.87 9.88 0.92
N LYS A 123 3.05 11.13 0.47
CA LYS A 123 2.50 12.30 1.16
C LYS A 123 0.99 12.27 1.28
N HIS A 124 0.31 11.79 0.23
CA HIS A 124 -1.14 11.65 0.23
C HIS A 124 -1.58 10.60 1.26
N HIS A 125 -0.99 9.40 1.22
CA HIS A 125 -1.33 8.32 2.17
C HIS A 125 -1.01 8.66 3.62
N LEU A 126 0.05 9.43 3.88
CA LEU A 126 0.36 9.92 5.22
C LEU A 126 -0.69 10.92 5.73
N THR A 127 -1.31 11.69 4.85
CA THR A 127 -2.34 12.66 5.22
C THR A 127 -3.70 11.98 5.41
N SER A 128 -3.98 10.89 4.69
CA SER A 128 -5.26 10.18 4.75
C SER A 128 -5.42 9.27 5.98
N LYS A 129 -4.38 9.12 6.82
CA LYS A 129 -4.41 8.22 7.97
C LYS A 129 -5.37 8.71 9.07
N MET A 130 -5.99 7.76 9.76
CA MET A 130 -6.72 8.02 11.01
C MET A 130 -5.84 7.62 12.20
N MET A 131 -5.67 8.54 13.16
CA MET A 131 -4.95 8.24 14.39
C MET A 131 -5.76 7.29 15.27
N LEU A 132 -5.11 6.26 15.80
CA LEU A 132 -5.76 5.39 16.79
C LEU A 132 -6.03 6.19 18.07
N PRO A 133 -7.22 6.03 18.68
CA PRO A 133 -7.61 6.80 19.86
C PRO A 133 -6.77 6.46 21.10
N ASN A 134 -6.21 5.25 21.19
CA ASN A 134 -5.39 4.82 22.31
C ASN A 134 -4.55 3.57 21.96
N TYR A 135 -3.59 3.26 22.84
CA TYR A 135 -2.70 2.11 22.73
C TYR A 135 -3.43 0.76 22.85
N GLY A 136 -4.53 0.68 23.62
CA GLY A 136 -5.33 -0.54 23.74
C GLY A 136 -5.91 -0.99 22.39
N LYS A 137 -6.39 -0.04 21.57
CA LYS A 137 -6.86 -0.34 20.20
C LYS A 137 -5.73 -0.85 19.31
N TYR A 138 -4.52 -0.31 19.46
CA TYR A 138 -3.33 -0.84 18.78
C TYR A 138 -3.02 -2.29 19.18
N LEU A 139 -2.98 -2.60 20.49
CA LEU A 139 -2.73 -3.96 20.99
C LEU A 139 -3.76 -4.97 20.47
N ARG A 140 -5.04 -4.58 20.43
CA ARG A 140 -6.13 -5.38 19.86
C ARG A 140 -5.95 -5.62 18.37
N PHE A 141 -5.61 -4.58 17.60
CA PHE A 141 -5.39 -4.69 16.15
C PHE A 141 -4.19 -5.56 15.79
N ARG A 142 -3.15 -5.54 16.63
CA ARG A 142 -1.93 -6.32 16.44
C ARG A 142 -1.98 -7.71 17.08
N ASN A 143 -3.09 -8.06 17.72
CA ASN A 143 -3.29 -9.31 18.44
C ASN A 143 -2.14 -9.63 19.42
N LEU A 144 -1.72 -8.64 20.22
CA LEU A 144 -0.58 -8.75 21.13
C LEU A 144 -0.96 -9.15 22.56
N MET A 145 -2.21 -9.57 22.79
CA MET A 145 -2.72 -10.01 24.09
C MET A 145 -3.49 -11.31 23.95
N GLU A 146 -3.67 -12.01 25.05
CA GLU A 146 -4.60 -13.14 25.14
C GLU A 146 -6.03 -12.62 25.28
N TRP A 147 -6.92 -13.04 24.39
CA TRP A 147 -8.33 -12.66 24.38
C TRP A 147 -9.19 -13.85 24.78
N GLU A 148 -10.36 -13.60 25.39
CA GLU A 148 -11.34 -14.66 25.65
C GLU A 148 -11.68 -15.37 24.32
N ALA A 149 -11.67 -16.71 24.35
CA ALA A 149 -12.02 -17.49 23.18
C ALA A 149 -13.45 -17.16 22.73
N VAL A 150 -13.62 -16.90 21.43
CA VAL A 150 -14.94 -16.65 20.86
C VAL A 150 -15.80 -17.90 21.07
N ARG A 151 -17.03 -17.74 21.57
CA ARG A 151 -18.00 -18.84 21.78
C ARG A 151 -18.64 -19.31 20.47
N ARG A 152 -17.88 -19.33 19.39
CA ARG A 152 -18.29 -19.81 18.07
C ARG A 152 -17.43 -21.01 17.73
N ALA A 153 -17.99 -21.96 16.98
CA ALA A 153 -17.17 -23.03 16.40
C ALA A 153 -15.98 -22.38 15.65
N PRO A 154 -14.78 -23.00 15.68
CA PRO A 154 -13.65 -22.51 14.91
C PRO A 154 -14.10 -22.27 13.47
N GLU A 155 -13.85 -21.07 12.95
CA GLU A 155 -14.12 -20.81 11.54
C GLU A 155 -13.28 -21.83 10.76
N THR A 156 -13.94 -22.67 9.96
CA THR A 156 -13.26 -23.59 9.05
C THR A 156 -12.79 -22.72 7.89
N ASP A 157 -11.61 -22.13 8.09
CA ASP A 157 -11.02 -21.04 7.32
C ASP A 157 -10.47 -21.47 5.94
N ASP A 158 -11.20 -22.30 5.21
CA ASP A 158 -10.78 -22.72 3.88
C ASP A 158 -11.74 -22.22 2.81
N SER A 159 -11.46 -21.01 2.31
CA SER A 159 -11.95 -20.64 0.97
C SER A 159 -11.35 -21.59 -0.05
N SER A 160 -12.17 -22.15 -0.94
CA SER A 160 -11.69 -23.08 -1.97
C SER A 160 -10.59 -22.44 -2.83
N LEU A 161 -9.38 -22.99 -2.78
CA LEU A 161 -8.24 -22.50 -3.56
C LEU A 161 -8.55 -22.42 -5.07
N ASN A 162 -9.37 -23.34 -5.58
CA ASN A 162 -9.82 -23.35 -6.97
C ASN A 162 -10.73 -22.16 -7.29
N VAL A 163 -11.65 -21.81 -6.38
CA VAL A 163 -12.53 -20.64 -6.52
C VAL A 163 -11.70 -19.37 -6.46
N VAL A 164 -10.84 -19.23 -5.44
CA VAL A 164 -9.95 -18.08 -5.30
C VAL A 164 -9.06 -17.92 -6.53
N TRP A 165 -8.48 -18.99 -7.05
CA TRP A 165 -7.66 -18.94 -8.27
C TRP A 165 -8.46 -18.49 -9.50
N ARG A 166 -9.67 -19.04 -9.70
CA ARG A 166 -10.54 -18.69 -10.82
C ARG A 166 -11.01 -17.24 -10.75
N GLU A 167 -11.33 -16.76 -9.55
CA GLU A 167 -11.95 -15.45 -9.30
C GLU A 167 -10.94 -14.40 -8.82
N ARG A 168 -9.64 -14.73 -8.80
CA ARG A 168 -8.55 -13.85 -8.31
C ARG A 168 -8.55 -12.46 -8.91
N ARG A 169 -9.00 -12.30 -10.17
CA ARG A 169 -9.03 -10.98 -10.81
C ARG A 169 -10.09 -10.09 -10.17
N ALA A 170 -11.25 -10.65 -9.83
CA ALA A 170 -12.31 -9.95 -9.09
C ALA A 170 -11.92 -9.75 -7.62
N ILE A 171 -11.40 -10.79 -6.96
CA ILE A 171 -11.08 -10.76 -5.53
C ILE A 171 -9.87 -9.87 -5.22
N LEU A 172 -8.75 -10.03 -5.95
CA LEU A 172 -7.50 -9.32 -5.67
C LEU A 172 -7.37 -7.99 -6.42
N GLY A 173 -7.94 -7.91 -7.63
CA GLY A 173 -7.80 -6.73 -8.49
C GLY A 173 -9.02 -5.82 -8.53
N LEU A 174 -10.13 -6.23 -7.92
CA LEU A 174 -11.45 -5.59 -8.04
C LEU A 174 -11.85 -5.39 -9.52
N HIS A 175 -11.70 -6.44 -10.32
CA HIS A 175 -12.17 -6.44 -11.71
C HIS A 175 -13.65 -6.81 -11.79
N GLY A 176 -14.42 -5.95 -12.44
CA GLY A 176 -15.78 -6.22 -12.88
C GLY A 176 -15.85 -6.49 -14.37
N GLN A 177 -17.05 -6.36 -14.91
CA GLN A 177 -17.33 -6.61 -16.32
C GLN A 177 -18.16 -5.48 -16.92
N ARG A 178 -17.83 -5.07 -18.15
CA ARG A 178 -18.62 -4.15 -18.96
C ARG A 178 -19.29 -4.92 -20.09
N CYS A 179 -20.62 -4.85 -20.17
CA CYS A 179 -21.36 -5.50 -21.25
C CYS A 179 -21.05 -4.83 -22.59
N ARG A 180 -20.69 -5.61 -23.61
CA ARG A 180 -20.43 -5.10 -24.96
C ARG A 180 -21.69 -4.57 -25.66
N ARG A 181 -22.86 -5.10 -25.29
CA ARG A 181 -24.14 -4.75 -25.93
C ARG A 181 -24.76 -3.47 -25.40
N CYS A 182 -24.84 -3.29 -24.08
CA CYS A 182 -25.47 -2.11 -23.46
C CYS A 182 -24.49 -1.17 -22.76
N GLY A 183 -23.20 -1.53 -22.68
CA GLY A 183 -22.17 -0.72 -22.01
C GLY A 183 -22.22 -0.72 -20.49
N HIS A 184 -23.21 -1.37 -19.86
CA HIS A 184 -23.35 -1.35 -18.40
C HIS A 184 -22.20 -2.09 -17.71
N ILE A 185 -21.64 -1.47 -16.67
CA ILE A 185 -20.60 -2.05 -15.83
C ILE A 185 -21.28 -2.76 -14.65
N GLN A 186 -20.84 -3.97 -14.34
CA GLN A 186 -21.35 -4.78 -13.25
C GLN A 186 -20.24 -5.42 -12.42
N PHE A 187 -20.51 -5.49 -11.13
CA PHE A 187 -19.74 -6.22 -10.13
C PHE A 187 -20.73 -6.89 -9.17
N PRO A 188 -20.50 -8.13 -8.71
CA PRO A 188 -19.47 -9.06 -9.19
C PRO A 188 -19.63 -9.47 -10.67
N PRO A 189 -18.59 -10.01 -11.32
CA PRO A 189 -18.69 -10.60 -12.66
C PRO A 189 -19.79 -11.68 -12.75
N GLN A 190 -20.60 -11.66 -13.81
CA GLN A 190 -21.69 -12.62 -14.03
C GLN A 190 -21.74 -13.02 -15.51
N ARG A 191 -22.25 -14.23 -15.79
CA ARG A 191 -22.40 -14.74 -17.18
C ARG A 191 -23.50 -14.01 -17.97
N ILE A 192 -24.45 -13.39 -17.27
CA ILE A 192 -25.62 -12.73 -17.86
C ILE A 192 -25.64 -11.27 -17.41
N CYS A 193 -25.94 -10.37 -18.34
CA CYS A 193 -26.00 -8.94 -18.04
C CYS A 193 -27.26 -8.64 -17.24
N MET A 194 -27.10 -8.00 -16.08
CA MET A 194 -28.23 -7.65 -15.21
C MET A 194 -29.20 -6.65 -15.84
N TRP A 195 -28.79 -5.96 -16.91
CA TRP A 195 -29.59 -4.94 -17.59
C TRP A 195 -30.24 -5.43 -18.88
N CYS A 196 -29.44 -5.94 -19.82
CA CYS A 196 -29.91 -6.32 -21.16
C CYS A 196 -29.99 -7.82 -21.40
N GLN A 197 -29.64 -8.64 -20.39
CA GLN A 197 -29.66 -10.10 -20.45
C GLN A 197 -28.77 -10.74 -21.53
N ALA A 198 -27.88 -9.98 -22.16
CA ALA A 198 -26.84 -10.53 -23.02
C ALA A 198 -25.97 -11.51 -22.22
N LYS A 199 -25.62 -12.65 -22.85
CA LYS A 199 -24.89 -13.74 -22.22
C LYS A 199 -23.48 -13.79 -22.81
N ASP A 200 -22.48 -13.84 -21.94
CA ASP A 200 -21.05 -14.02 -22.30
C ASP A 200 -20.43 -12.93 -23.19
N GLU A 201 -21.09 -11.76 -23.28
CA GLU A 201 -20.63 -10.61 -24.08
C GLU A 201 -20.08 -9.49 -23.18
N PHE A 202 -18.92 -9.72 -22.57
CA PHE A 202 -18.31 -8.78 -21.62
C PHE A 202 -16.83 -8.51 -21.90
N ASP A 203 -16.42 -7.28 -21.61
CA ASP A 203 -15.02 -6.91 -21.43
C ASP A 203 -14.71 -6.81 -19.93
N GLU A 204 -13.53 -7.25 -19.52
CA GLU A 204 -13.05 -7.05 -18.16
C GLU A 204 -12.71 -5.57 -17.93
N VAL A 205 -13.12 -5.02 -16.78
CA VAL A 205 -12.86 -3.63 -16.41
C VAL A 205 -12.35 -3.57 -14.98
N ARG A 206 -11.24 -2.86 -14.78
CA ARG A 206 -10.72 -2.58 -13.45
C ARG A 206 -11.58 -1.53 -12.75
N LEU A 207 -11.98 -1.81 -11.51
CA LEU A 207 -12.79 -0.90 -10.70
C LEU A 207 -12.05 -0.35 -9.48
N SER A 208 -10.85 -0.88 -9.16
CA SER A 208 -10.05 -0.48 -7.99
C SER A 208 -9.58 0.96 -8.00
N ASP A 209 -9.48 1.59 -9.17
CA ASP A 209 -9.10 3.00 -9.32
C ASP A 209 -10.30 3.97 -9.36
N LYS A 210 -11.52 3.45 -9.33
CA LYS A 210 -12.74 4.25 -9.38
C LYS A 210 -13.17 4.72 -7.99
N LYS A 211 -13.89 5.84 -7.96
CA LYS A 211 -14.57 6.30 -6.75
C LYS A 211 -15.93 5.62 -6.61
N GLY A 212 -16.41 5.56 -5.39
CA GLY A 212 -17.74 5.07 -5.06
C GLY A 212 -18.55 6.10 -4.30
N MET A 213 -19.87 5.93 -4.29
CA MET A 213 -20.80 6.69 -3.48
C MET A 213 -21.57 5.73 -2.57
N LEU A 214 -21.65 6.03 -1.28
CA LEU A 214 -22.35 5.18 -0.32
C LEU A 214 -23.86 5.16 -0.64
N PHE A 215 -24.37 4.00 -1.06
CA PHE A 215 -25.79 3.83 -1.35
C PHE A 215 -26.58 3.56 -0.05
N THR A 216 -26.13 2.60 0.74
CA THR A 216 -26.69 2.29 2.06
C THR A 216 -25.67 1.60 2.96
N PHE A 217 -25.92 1.56 4.25
CA PHE A 217 -25.08 0.84 5.22
C PHE A 217 -25.90 0.30 6.39
N SER A 218 -25.35 -0.70 7.08
CA SER A 218 -25.82 -1.20 8.36
C SER A 218 -24.68 -1.20 9.38
N MET A 219 -25.01 -1.07 10.67
CA MET A 219 -24.05 -1.06 11.77
C MET A 219 -24.39 -2.17 12.76
N ASP A 220 -23.45 -3.09 12.97
CA ASP A 220 -23.57 -4.16 13.96
C ASP A 220 -22.54 -4.00 15.08
N GLU A 221 -23.02 -3.58 16.25
CA GLU A 221 -22.23 -3.42 17.48
C GLU A 221 -21.86 -4.77 18.14
N ARG A 222 -22.54 -5.85 17.76
CA ARG A 222 -22.36 -7.19 18.34
C ARG A 222 -21.57 -8.14 17.44
N ALA A 223 -21.20 -7.70 16.24
CA ALA A 223 -20.37 -8.46 15.34
C ALA A 223 -19.03 -8.83 16.01
N ALA A 224 -18.60 -10.07 15.81
CA ALA A 224 -17.31 -10.57 16.30
C ALA A 224 -16.16 -10.07 15.41
N VAL A 225 -15.98 -8.74 15.35
CA VAL A 225 -14.90 -8.08 14.60
C VAL A 225 -13.91 -7.42 15.54
N VAL A 226 -12.71 -7.18 15.02
CA VAL A 226 -11.62 -6.52 15.78
C VAL A 226 -12.00 -5.08 16.16
N ASP A 227 -12.76 -4.38 15.32
CA ASP A 227 -13.13 -2.96 15.51
C ASP A 227 -14.64 -2.74 15.36
N PRO A 228 -15.44 -2.91 16.43
CA PRO A 228 -16.87 -2.62 16.39
C PRO A 228 -17.17 -1.10 16.32
N PRO A 229 -18.32 -0.68 15.75
CA PRO A 229 -19.30 -1.52 15.05
C PRO A 229 -18.77 -2.03 13.71
N ASN A 230 -19.19 -3.24 13.31
CA ASN A 230 -19.00 -3.69 11.94
C ASN A 230 -19.94 -2.90 11.03
N VAL A 231 -19.38 -2.13 10.10
CA VAL A 231 -20.14 -1.29 9.17
C VAL A 231 -20.12 -1.97 7.81
N LEU A 232 -21.23 -2.59 7.43
CA LEU A 232 -21.40 -3.21 6.12
C LEU A 232 -22.06 -2.20 5.19
N CYS A 233 -21.50 -2.00 4.00
CA CYS A 233 -21.94 -0.99 3.06
C CYS A 233 -22.19 -1.54 1.67
N GLU A 234 -23.17 -0.93 1.00
CA GLU A 234 -23.34 -1.01 -0.45
C GLU A 234 -22.89 0.31 -1.07
N VAL A 235 -22.04 0.22 -2.09
CA VAL A 235 -21.40 1.37 -2.73
C VAL A 235 -21.68 1.34 -4.23
N ASP A 236 -22.25 2.41 -4.75
CA ASP A 236 -22.41 2.62 -6.19
C ASP A 236 -21.08 3.08 -6.78
N ILE A 237 -20.57 2.34 -7.77
CA ILE A 237 -19.27 2.61 -8.38
C ILE A 237 -19.43 3.59 -9.54
N GLU A 238 -18.49 4.54 -9.66
CA GLU A 238 -18.46 5.48 -10.77
C GLU A 238 -18.45 4.77 -12.14
N GLY A 239 -19.42 5.08 -12.99
CA GLY A 239 -19.60 4.43 -14.29
C GLY A 239 -20.36 3.09 -14.26
N GLY A 240 -20.81 2.63 -13.10
CA GLY A 240 -21.74 1.51 -12.96
C GLY A 240 -21.19 0.33 -12.15
N GLY A 241 -22.12 -0.47 -11.62
CA GLY A 241 -21.86 -1.58 -10.71
C GLY A 241 -22.09 -1.17 -9.25
N ARG A 242 -22.38 -2.17 -8.42
CA ARG A 242 -22.56 -2.01 -6.98
C ARG A 242 -21.65 -2.96 -6.23
N PHE A 243 -20.94 -2.44 -5.25
CA PHE A 243 -20.04 -3.21 -4.40
C PHE A 243 -20.66 -3.38 -3.02
N TYR A 244 -20.60 -4.59 -2.48
CA TYR A 244 -20.92 -4.87 -1.08
C TYR A 244 -19.62 -5.20 -0.33
N GLY A 245 -19.40 -4.59 0.82
CA GLY A 245 -18.24 -4.90 1.65
C GLY A 245 -18.25 -4.24 3.02
N GLN A 246 -17.12 -4.39 3.73
CA GLN A 246 -16.91 -3.79 5.04
C GLN A 246 -16.24 -2.43 4.90
N MET A 247 -16.82 -1.40 5.52
CA MET A 247 -16.20 -0.10 5.63
C MET A 247 -15.07 -0.16 6.66
N THR A 248 -13.96 0.49 6.33
CA THR A 248 -12.76 0.56 7.18
C THR A 248 -12.33 2.02 7.37
N ASP A 249 -11.39 2.26 8.29
CA ASP A 249 -10.81 3.59 8.56
C ASP A 249 -11.87 4.71 8.71
N ARG A 250 -12.93 4.39 9.47
CA ARG A 250 -14.15 5.19 9.61
C ARG A 250 -14.42 5.67 11.03
N ASP A 251 -15.10 6.80 11.12
CA ASP A 251 -15.78 7.27 12.33
C ASP A 251 -17.28 6.95 12.18
N PRO A 252 -17.83 5.98 12.93
CA PRO A 252 -19.22 5.55 12.80
C PRO A 252 -20.23 6.70 12.90
N SER A 253 -19.93 7.75 13.69
CA SER A 253 -20.83 8.90 13.87
C SER A 253 -20.94 9.80 12.63
N LYS A 254 -19.98 9.70 11.70
CA LYS A 254 -19.90 10.53 10.49
C LYS A 254 -20.35 9.82 9.22
N VAL A 255 -20.73 8.54 9.31
CA VAL A 255 -21.17 7.76 8.14
C VAL A 255 -22.56 8.20 7.71
N GLN A 256 -22.69 8.61 6.45
CA GLN A 256 -23.94 9.13 5.89
C GLN A 256 -24.13 8.66 4.44
N ILE A 257 -25.38 8.36 4.06
CA ILE A 257 -25.74 8.01 2.69
C ILE A 257 -25.31 9.14 1.74
N GLY A 258 -24.75 8.79 0.59
CA GLY A 258 -24.22 9.72 -0.40
C GLY A 258 -22.78 10.17 -0.15
N MET A 259 -22.13 9.75 0.94
CA MET A 259 -20.72 10.08 1.15
C MET A 259 -19.81 9.44 0.09
N PRO A 260 -18.77 10.14 -0.39
CA PRO A 260 -17.79 9.56 -1.29
C PRO A 260 -16.94 8.51 -0.56
N ILE A 261 -16.67 7.39 -1.22
CA ILE A 261 -15.88 6.28 -0.71
C ILE A 261 -14.81 5.89 -1.73
N GLU A 262 -13.71 5.36 -1.22
CA GLU A 262 -12.66 4.73 -2.01
C GLU A 262 -12.51 3.25 -1.64
N PHE A 263 -12.05 2.47 -2.62
CA PHE A 263 -11.75 1.06 -2.40
C PHE A 263 -10.32 0.89 -1.90
N THR A 264 -10.15 0.02 -0.90
CA THR A 264 -8.83 -0.36 -0.37
C THR A 264 -8.75 -1.87 -0.30
N PHE A 265 -7.57 -2.41 -0.58
CA PHE A 265 -7.32 -3.84 -0.48
C PHE A 265 -6.91 -4.18 0.96
N ARG A 266 -7.70 -5.03 1.63
CA ARG A 266 -7.41 -5.52 2.97
C ARG A 266 -7.68 -7.01 3.06
N LYS A 267 -6.85 -7.71 3.82
CA LYS A 267 -7.15 -9.07 4.27
C LYS A 267 -8.18 -8.98 5.39
N ILE A 268 -9.40 -9.45 5.13
CA ILE A 268 -10.52 -9.41 6.08
C ILE A 268 -10.54 -10.66 6.96
N HIS A 269 -10.20 -11.81 6.37
CA HIS A 269 -10.17 -13.12 7.01
C HIS A 269 -9.14 -14.02 6.30
N GLU A 270 -8.73 -15.12 6.93
CA GLU A 270 -7.88 -16.14 6.29
C GLU A 270 -8.74 -17.15 5.49
N GLY A 271 -10.00 -17.34 5.89
CA GLY A 271 -11.05 -18.03 5.14
C GLY A 271 -12.47 -17.60 5.56
N ALA A 272 -13.50 -18.30 5.05
CA ALA A 272 -14.92 -17.93 5.10
C ALA A 272 -15.29 -16.68 4.26
N GLY A 273 -16.04 -16.90 3.17
CA GLY A 273 -16.42 -15.86 2.19
C GLY A 273 -17.45 -14.83 2.69
#